data_AF-A0A3M1H0I5-F1
#
_entry.id   AF-A0A3M1H0I5-F1
#
_cell.length_a   1.000
_cell.length_b   1.000
_cell.length_c   1.000
_cell.angle_alpha   90.00
_cell.angle_beta   90.00
_cell.angle_gamma   90.00
#
_symmetry.space_group_name_H-M   'P 1'
#
loop_
_entity.id
_entity.type
_entity.pdbx_description
1 polymer ?
#
loop_
_entity_poly.entity_id
_entity_poly.type
_entity_poly.pdbx_seq_one_letter_code
_entity_poly.pdbx_strand_id
1 'polypeptide(L)'
;RTRWPWYSYVAPVSWLVADDVHEAREHVNFSTWNRYRPSKQDKIAREVWEEVEEGDMPPWQYLLLHPEARLSEADRKVLRAWAIDHGAELDDEAEGGA
;
A
#
# COMPACT_ATOMS: atom_id res chain seq x y z
N ARG A 1 2.74 1.06 14.19
CA ARG A 1 2.95 -0.20 14.95
C ARG A 1 2.21 -1.32 14.23
N THR A 2 2.88 -2.40 13.83
CA THR A 2 2.25 -3.55 13.15
C THR A 2 1.42 -4.36 14.14
N ARG A 3 0.19 -4.73 13.77
CA ARG A 3 -0.66 -5.64 14.53
C ARG A 3 -0.49 -7.05 13.94
N TRP A 4 0.13 -7.94 14.70
CA TRP A 4 0.40 -9.30 14.27
C TRP A 4 -0.80 -10.21 14.56
N PRO A 5 -1.36 -10.90 13.54
CA PRO A 5 -2.41 -11.89 13.75
C PRO A 5 -1.83 -13.17 14.39
N TRP A 6 -2.67 -13.97 15.05
CA TRP A 6 -2.19 -15.15 15.79
C TRP A 6 -1.41 -16.16 14.92
N TYR A 7 -1.75 -16.27 13.63
CA TYR A 7 -1.09 -17.19 12.70
C TYR A 7 0.32 -16.75 12.31
N SER A 8 0.70 -15.48 12.57
CA SER A 8 2.08 -15.03 12.34
C SER A 8 3.08 -15.61 13.34
N TYR A 9 2.62 -16.43 14.31
CA TYR A 9 3.45 -17.12 15.27
C TYR A 9 3.57 -18.63 15.00
N VAL A 10 2.94 -19.14 13.92
CA VAL A 10 2.92 -20.56 13.58
C VAL A 10 3.67 -20.81 12.28
N ALA A 11 4.69 -21.68 12.31
CA ALA A 11 5.44 -22.05 11.10
C ALA A 11 4.62 -22.99 10.18
N PRO A 12 4.78 -22.90 8.85
CA PRO A 12 5.67 -21.99 8.11
C PRO A 12 5.07 -20.61 7.83
N VAL A 13 3.78 -20.38 8.14
CA VAL A 13 3.05 -19.12 7.84
C VAL A 13 3.72 -17.91 8.48
N SER A 14 4.26 -18.06 9.69
CA SER A 14 5.01 -17.02 10.39
C SER A 14 6.19 -16.48 9.58
N TRP A 15 6.84 -17.29 8.74
CA TRP A 15 7.95 -16.84 7.92
C TRP A 15 7.47 -16.00 6.75
N LEU A 16 6.41 -16.44 6.06
CA LEU A 16 5.81 -15.69 4.95
C LEU A 16 5.33 -14.31 5.42
N VAL A 17 4.57 -14.26 6.52
CA VAL A 17 4.06 -12.98 7.04
C VAL A 17 5.20 -12.07 7.53
N ALA A 18 6.28 -12.64 8.07
CA ALA A 18 7.44 -11.85 8.48
C ALA A 18 8.21 -11.29 7.28
N ASP A 19 8.35 -12.08 6.22
CA ASP A 19 8.98 -11.71 4.96
C ASP A 19 8.19 -10.59 4.26
N ASP A 20 6.87 -10.76 4.10
CA ASP A 20 5.97 -9.74 3.55
C ASP A 20 6.10 -8.41 4.30
N VAL A 21 6.16 -8.46 5.65
CA VAL A 21 6.31 -7.25 6.48
C VAL A 21 7.71 -6.64 6.35
N HIS A 22 8.73 -7.46 6.11
CA HIS A 22 10.09 -6.98 5.90
C HIS A 22 10.18 -6.24 4.57
N GLU A 23 9.77 -6.89 3.48
CA GLU A 23 9.73 -6.33 2.12
C GLU A 23 8.90 -5.04 2.08
N ALA A 24 7.67 -5.06 2.60
CA ALA A 24 6.82 -3.87 2.62
C ALA A 24 7.49 -2.68 3.33
N ARG A 25 8.31 -2.90 4.37
CA ARG A 25 9.02 -1.84 5.08
C ARG A 25 10.23 -1.30 4.33
N GLU A 26 10.76 -2.02 3.36
CA GLU A 26 11.80 -1.52 2.46
C GLU A 26 11.23 -0.46 1.51
N HIS A 27 10.00 -0.69 1.03
CA HIS A 27 9.25 0.26 0.21
C HIS A 27 8.65 1.41 1.05
N VAL A 28 7.87 1.09 2.08
CA VAL A 28 7.18 2.09 2.92
C VAL A 28 7.10 1.67 4.39
N ASN A 29 7.62 2.53 5.28
CA ASN A 29 7.49 2.33 6.73
C ASN A 29 6.81 3.51 7.42
N PHE A 30 5.51 3.37 7.66
CA PHE A 30 4.69 4.37 8.35
C PHE A 30 5.16 4.66 9.78
N SER A 31 5.88 3.75 10.45
CA SER A 31 6.42 4.00 11.80
C SER A 31 7.65 4.93 11.79
N THR A 32 8.21 5.16 10.61
CA THR A 32 9.31 6.11 10.38
C THR A 32 8.92 7.25 9.46
N TRP A 33 7.65 7.37 9.08
CA TRP A 33 7.16 8.32 8.07
C TRP A 33 7.64 9.76 8.32
N ASN A 34 7.42 10.26 9.55
CA ASN A 34 7.79 11.63 9.94
C ASN A 34 9.30 11.88 9.99
N ARG A 35 10.14 10.85 9.81
CA ARG A 35 11.60 10.95 9.74
C ARG A 35 12.13 10.95 8.30
N TYR A 36 11.28 10.71 7.31
CA TYR A 36 11.66 10.79 5.92
C TYR A 36 11.84 12.25 5.48
N ARG A 37 12.71 12.46 4.49
CA ARG A 37 12.81 13.75 3.82
C ARG A 37 11.52 13.98 3.01
N PRO A 38 11.07 15.23 2.82
CA PRO A 38 9.86 15.53 2.06
C PRO A 38 9.84 14.86 0.67
N SER A 39 10.97 14.90 -0.07
CA SER A 39 11.08 14.26 -1.38
C SER A 39 10.93 12.73 -1.35
N LYS A 40 11.25 12.08 -0.22
CA LYS A 40 11.01 10.64 -0.06
C LYS A 40 9.55 10.35 0.28
N GLN A 41 8.91 11.22 1.07
CA GLN A 41 7.48 11.09 1.38
C GLN A 41 6.65 11.25 0.11
N ASP A 42 6.96 12.26 -0.70
CA ASP A 42 6.38 12.51 -2.01
C ASP A 42 6.52 11.28 -2.95
N LYS A 43 7.75 10.79 -3.15
CA LYS A 43 8.01 9.59 -3.97
C LYS A 43 7.18 8.39 -3.52
N ILE A 44 7.11 8.12 -2.21
CA ILE A 44 6.34 7.00 -1.67
C ILE A 44 4.83 7.23 -1.86
N ALA A 45 4.36 8.46 -1.65
CA ALA A 45 2.95 8.80 -1.82
C ALA A 45 2.49 8.56 -3.27
N ARG A 46 3.33 8.93 -4.24
CA ARG A 46 3.12 8.65 -5.66
C ARG A 46 3.11 7.16 -5.97
N GLU A 47 4.12 6.41 -5.52
CA GLU A 47 4.19 4.95 -5.72
C GLU A 47 2.99 4.22 -5.12
N VAL A 48 2.52 4.63 -3.94
CA VAL A 48 1.31 4.06 -3.32
C VAL A 48 0.06 4.29 -4.18
N TRP A 49 -0.06 5.46 -4.81
CA TRP A 49 -1.18 5.74 -5.71
C TRP A 49 -1.07 4.93 -7.01
N GLU A 50 0.10 4.88 -7.64
CA GLU A 50 0.36 4.13 -8.87
C GLU A 50 -0.06 2.66 -8.72
N GLU A 51 0.37 1.99 -7.65
CA GLU A 51 0.00 0.59 -7.35
C GLU A 51 -1.51 0.37 -7.17
N VAL A 52 -2.22 1.38 -6.65
CA VAL A 52 -3.68 1.34 -6.45
C VAL A 52 -4.43 1.61 -7.75
N GLU A 53 -3.92 2.54 -8.56
CA GLU A 53 -4.46 2.93 -9.86
C GLU A 53 -4.35 1.78 -10.85
N GLU A 54 -3.15 1.20 -10.98
CA GLU A 54 -2.85 0.04 -11.83
C GLU A 54 -3.58 -1.22 -11.36
N GLY A 55 -4.02 -1.26 -10.10
CA GLY A 55 -4.78 -2.37 -9.54
C GLY A 55 -3.92 -3.53 -9.04
N ASP A 56 -2.62 -3.30 -8.90
CA ASP A 56 -1.67 -4.25 -8.33
C ASP A 56 -1.88 -4.41 -6.81
N MET A 57 -2.45 -3.38 -6.16
CA MET A 57 -2.83 -3.41 -4.75
C MET A 57 -4.36 -3.41 -4.53
N PRO A 58 -4.90 -4.35 -3.74
CA PRO A 58 -4.21 -5.49 -3.11
C PRO A 58 -3.88 -6.61 -4.12
N PRO A 59 -2.82 -7.40 -3.90
CA PRO A 59 -2.45 -8.48 -4.81
C PRO A 59 -3.57 -9.50 -5.01
N TRP A 60 -3.72 -10.00 -6.23
CA TRP A 60 -4.83 -10.90 -6.59
C TRP A 60 -4.92 -12.15 -5.69
N GLN A 61 -3.78 -12.75 -5.31
CA GLN A 61 -3.75 -13.90 -4.42
C GLN A 61 -4.28 -13.58 -3.01
N TYR A 62 -4.10 -12.35 -2.54
CA TYR A 62 -4.63 -11.90 -1.26
C TYR A 62 -6.15 -11.77 -1.32
N LEU A 63 -6.68 -11.21 -2.42
CA LEU A 63 -8.12 -11.05 -2.65
C LEU A 63 -8.88 -12.38 -2.74
N LEU A 64 -8.22 -13.49 -3.14
CA LEU A 64 -8.85 -14.82 -3.12
C LEU A 64 -9.26 -15.27 -1.72
N LEU A 65 -8.49 -14.90 -0.71
CA LEU A 65 -8.74 -15.25 0.69
C LEU A 65 -9.45 -14.12 1.46
N HIS A 66 -9.32 -12.88 0.97
CA HIS A 66 -9.82 -11.65 1.60
C HIS A 66 -10.59 -10.78 0.60
N PRO A 67 -11.76 -11.21 0.11
CA PRO A 67 -12.56 -10.43 -0.82
C PRO A 67 -13.00 -9.07 -0.23
N GLU A 68 -13.11 -8.97 1.09
CA GLU A 68 -13.40 -7.72 1.82
C GLU A 68 -12.31 -6.65 1.69
N ALA A 69 -11.08 -7.03 1.28
CA ALA A 69 -9.98 -6.09 1.09
C ALA A 69 -10.04 -5.37 -0.26
N ARG A 70 -10.98 -5.72 -1.14
CA ARG A 70 -11.12 -5.09 -2.46
C ARG A 70 -11.45 -3.60 -2.29
N LEU A 71 -10.60 -2.75 -2.85
CA LEU A 71 -10.79 -1.30 -2.80
C LEU A 71 -12.00 -0.88 -3.63
N SER A 72 -12.95 -0.18 -3.00
CA SER A 72 -14.03 0.50 -3.69
C SER A 72 -13.53 1.77 -4.37
N GLU A 73 -14.34 2.36 -5.26
CA GLU A 73 -14.04 3.68 -5.84
C GLU A 73 -13.89 4.76 -4.76
N ALA A 74 -14.65 4.65 -3.66
CA ALA A 74 -14.54 5.58 -2.54
C ALA A 74 -13.18 5.43 -1.82
N ASP A 75 -12.71 4.20 -1.61
CA ASP A 75 -11.40 3.95 -1.00
C ASP A 75 -10.27 4.46 -1.90
N ARG A 76 -10.37 4.21 -3.21
CA ARG A 76 -9.42 4.74 -4.21
C ARG A 76 -9.36 6.27 -4.16
N LYS A 77 -10.49 6.96 -4.08
CA LYS A 77 -10.52 8.44 -3.96
C LYS A 77 -9.85 8.93 -2.68
N VAL A 78 -10.02 8.23 -1.56
CA VAL A 78 -9.34 8.55 -0.30
C VAL A 78 -7.83 8.39 -0.44
N LEU A 79 -7.37 7.31 -1.08
CA LEU A 79 -5.94 7.06 -1.30
C LEU A 79 -5.33 8.08 -2.26
N ARG A 80 -6.03 8.45 -3.35
CA ARG A 80 -5.61 9.53 -4.26
C ARG A 80 -5.44 10.85 -3.53
N ALA A 81 -6.44 11.22 -2.73
CA ALA A 81 -6.40 12.46 -1.96
C ALA A 81 -5.27 12.46 -0.92
N TRP A 82 -5.03 11.31 -0.26
CA TRP A 82 -3.91 11.15 0.67
C TRP A 82 -2.55 11.33 -0.03
N ALA A 83 -2.40 10.77 -1.24
CA ALA A 83 -1.16 10.90 -2.00
C ALA A 83 -0.87 12.37 -2.36
N ILE A 84 -1.89 13.09 -2.87
CA ILE A 84 -1.79 14.52 -3.22
C ILE A 84 -1.44 15.37 -1.98
N ASP A 85 -2.08 15.12 -0.84
CA ASP A 85 -1.79 15.82 0.43
C ASP A 85 -0.32 15.64 0.87
N HIS A 86 0.30 14.51 0.53
CA HIS A 86 1.69 14.20 0.84
C HIS A 86 2.69 14.62 -0.25
N GLY A 87 2.24 15.47 -1.18
CA GLY A 87 3.08 16.13 -2.16
C GLY A 87 3.10 15.47 -3.53
N ALA A 88 2.45 14.31 -3.71
CA ALA A 88 2.46 13.59 -4.97
C ALA A 88 1.87 14.45 -6.09
N GLU A 89 2.72 14.83 -7.04
CA GLU A 89 2.29 15.36 -8.33
C GLU A 89 1.77 14.19 -9.17
N LEU A 90 0.45 14.01 -9.16
CA LEU A 90 -0.22 12.99 -9.94
C LEU A 90 -0.71 13.64 -11.24
N ASP A 91 -0.30 13.09 -12.38
CA ASP A 91 -0.83 13.50 -13.67
C ASP A 91 -2.32 13.08 -13.74
N ASP A 92 -3.20 13.97 -14.21
CA ASP A 92 -4.63 13.66 -14.40
C ASP A 92 -4.87 12.71 -15.60
N GLU A 93 -3.82 12.21 -16.25
CA GLU A 93 -3.90 11.34 -17.42
C GLU A 93 -3.93 9.86 -17.05
N ALA A 94 -5.09 9.33 -16.66
CA ALA A 94 -5.52 7.96 -16.99
C ALA A 94 -6.95 7.63 -16.51
N GLU A 95 -7.95 8.49 -16.78
CA GLU A 95 -9.32 7.97 -16.94
C GLU A 95 -9.40 7.22 -18.28
N GLY A 96 -8.88 5.99 -18.32
CA GLY A 96 -8.73 5.26 -19.59
C GLY A 96 -8.30 3.81 -19.49
N GLY A 97 -8.79 3.06 -18.51
CA GLY A 97 -8.66 1.59 -18.47
C GLY A 97 -10.01 0.94 -18.67
N ALA A 98 -10.17 0.27 -19.81
CA ALA A 98 -11.41 -0.37 -20.31
C ALA A 98 -11.87 -1.59 -19.50
#